data_AF-A0A4Q9HCI2-F1
#
_entry.id   AF-A0A4Q9HCI2-F1
#
_cell.length_a   1.000
_cell.length_b   1.000
_cell.length_c   1.000
_cell.angle_alpha   90.00
_cell.angle_beta   90.00
_cell.angle_gamma   90.00
#
_symmetry.space_group_name_H-M   'P 1'
#
loop_
_entity.id
_entity.type
_entity.pdbx_description
1 polymer ?
#
loop_
_entity_poly.entity_id
_entity_poly.type
_entity_poly.pdbx_seq_one_letter_code
_entity_poly.pdbx_strand_id
1 'polypeptide(L)'
;MQKLLFTLIALLLCTGIKAQIWVSKNVTSSFFSSTPIEDIDALSKTGASALNIKTNEIIFKINNTSFQFKKKLMQEHFNENYIESDKYPTSDFKGKIIEQIDFSKPGTYPITVKGNLQIHGVTKEYQVKGSLVITADEVKATSAFNVKVADHGIKIPTIVFKQIAEIVLVKMTATYQPKK
;
A
#
# COMPACT_ATOMS: atom_id res chain seq x y z
N MET A 1 -29.72 -34.67 -32.92
CA MET A 1 -29.44 -33.23 -33.12
C MET A 1 -29.66 -32.40 -31.85
N GLN A 2 -30.77 -32.55 -31.12
CA GLN A 2 -31.01 -31.82 -29.86
C GLN A 2 -29.95 -32.01 -28.77
N LYS A 3 -29.38 -33.23 -28.62
CA LYS A 3 -28.28 -33.49 -27.66
C LYS A 3 -26.98 -32.74 -28.00
N LEU A 4 -26.70 -32.50 -29.29
CA LEU A 4 -25.54 -31.72 -29.73
C LEU A 4 -25.70 -30.22 -29.46
N LEU A 5 -26.93 -29.72 -29.53
CA LEU A 5 -27.27 -28.32 -29.23
C LEU A 5 -27.09 -28.00 -27.74
N PHE A 6 -27.47 -28.93 -26.86
CA PHE A 6 -27.26 -28.79 -25.41
C PHE A 6 -25.77 -28.80 -25.02
N THR A 7 -24.94 -29.62 -25.66
CA THR A 7 -23.48 -29.63 -25.40
C THR A 7 -22.80 -28.34 -25.86
N LEU A 8 -23.27 -27.73 -26.95
CA LEU A 8 -22.71 -26.46 -27.47
C LEU A 8 -23.08 -25.27 -26.57
N ILE A 9 -24.30 -25.26 -26.02
CA ILE A 9 -24.75 -24.22 -25.06
C ILE A 9 -24.01 -24.32 -23.73
N ALA A 10 -23.71 -25.54 -23.25
CA ALA A 10 -22.92 -25.75 -22.04
C ALA A 10 -21.46 -25.27 -22.18
N LEU A 11 -20.88 -25.35 -23.38
CA LEU A 11 -19.52 -24.89 -23.66
C LEU A 11 -19.39 -23.35 -23.72
N LEU A 12 -20.47 -22.65 -24.07
CA LEU A 12 -20.55 -21.18 -24.11
C LEU A 12 -20.70 -20.51 -22.74
N LEU A 13 -21.07 -21.27 -21.70
CA LEU A 13 -21.23 -20.75 -20.33
C LEU A 13 -19.92 -20.71 -19.53
N CYS A 14 -18.81 -21.20 -20.09
CA CYS A 14 -17.47 -21.15 -19.49
C CYS A 14 -16.69 -19.88 -19.83
N THR A 15 -17.35 -18.74 -20.05
CA THR A 15 -16.64 -17.45 -20.08
C THR A 15 -16.13 -17.15 -18.68
N GLY A 16 -14.83 -17.35 -18.46
CA GLY A 16 -14.18 -17.14 -17.17
C GLY A 16 -14.51 -15.75 -16.61
N ILE A 17 -15.20 -15.71 -15.47
CA ILE A 17 -15.35 -14.50 -14.68
C ILE A 17 -13.94 -14.11 -14.25
N LYS A 18 -13.35 -13.11 -14.91
CA LYS A 18 -12.05 -12.56 -14.49
C LYS A 18 -12.19 -12.06 -13.06
N ALA A 19 -11.26 -12.47 -12.19
CA ALA A 19 -11.23 -12.03 -10.81
C ALA A 19 -11.22 -10.49 -10.77
N GLN A 20 -12.26 -9.91 -10.16
CA GLN A 20 -12.38 -8.46 -9.98
C GLN A 20 -11.39 -7.93 -8.94
N ILE A 21 -10.82 -8.82 -8.13
CA ILE A 21 -9.83 -8.51 -7.12
C ILE A 21 -8.47 -8.99 -7.58
N TRP A 22 -7.53 -8.06 -7.67
CA TRP A 22 -6.13 -8.31 -7.94
C TRP A 22 -5.35 -8.16 -6.65
N VAL A 23 -4.34 -8.98 -6.44
CA VAL A 23 -3.61 -9.06 -5.18
C VAL A 23 -2.11 -8.89 -5.39
N SER A 24 -1.48 -8.22 -4.43
CA SER A 24 -0.03 -8.12 -4.30
C SER A 24 0.39 -8.68 -2.95
N LYS A 25 1.32 -9.64 -2.93
CA LYS A 25 1.83 -10.27 -1.69
C LYS A 25 3.20 -9.76 -1.24
N ASN A 26 3.84 -8.93 -2.06
CA ASN A 26 5.20 -8.42 -1.85
C ASN A 26 5.21 -6.89 -2.00
N VAL A 27 4.29 -6.22 -1.31
CA VAL A 27 4.25 -4.76 -1.33
C VAL A 27 5.50 -4.24 -0.64
N THR A 28 6.19 -3.35 -1.33
CA THR A 28 7.34 -2.64 -0.79
C THR A 28 6.88 -1.30 -0.24
N SER A 29 7.22 -1.03 1.00
CA SER A 29 7.06 0.28 1.64
C SER A 29 8.40 0.73 2.17
N SER A 30 8.81 1.94 1.85
CA SER A 30 9.98 2.58 2.45
C SER A 30 9.58 3.90 3.05
N PHE A 31 10.30 4.33 4.06
CA PHE A 31 10.18 5.70 4.53
C PHE A 31 11.56 6.32 4.74
N PHE A 32 11.61 7.63 4.56
CA PHE A 32 12.81 8.44 4.69
C PHE A 32 12.51 9.75 5.41
N SER A 33 13.40 10.12 6.31
CA SER A 33 13.46 11.45 6.91
C SER A 33 14.90 11.87 7.11
N SER A 34 15.15 13.17 7.00
CA SER A 34 16.47 13.76 7.21
C SER A 34 16.39 14.88 8.24
N THR A 35 17.41 14.96 9.08
CA THR A 35 17.64 16.05 10.02
C THR A 35 19.11 16.49 9.93
N PRO A 36 19.51 17.65 10.49
CA PRO A 36 20.92 18.05 10.48
C PRO A 36 21.86 17.06 11.18
N ILE A 37 21.34 16.15 12.00
CA ILE A 37 22.13 15.21 12.80
C ILE A 37 22.16 13.83 12.15
N GLU A 38 21.01 13.32 11.71
CA GLU A 38 20.88 11.92 11.29
C GLU A 38 19.79 11.77 10.21
N ASP A 39 20.07 10.90 9.24
CA ASP A 39 19.09 10.39 8.28
C ASP A 39 18.50 9.08 8.80
N ILE A 40 17.19 8.93 8.65
CA ILE A 40 16.47 7.70 9.00
C ILE A 40 15.84 7.15 7.73
N ASP A 41 16.26 5.95 7.34
CA ASP A 41 15.67 5.17 6.27
C ASP A 41 15.31 3.76 6.74
N ALA A 42 14.13 3.30 6.33
CA ALA A 42 13.69 1.93 6.57
C ALA A 42 12.92 1.37 5.38
N LEU A 43 12.99 0.05 5.23
CA LEU A 43 12.38 -0.68 4.12
C LEU A 43 11.68 -1.94 4.62
N SER A 44 10.47 -2.17 4.13
CA SER A 44 9.80 -3.45 4.21
C SER A 44 9.37 -3.91 2.82
N LYS A 45 9.43 -5.22 2.59
CA LYS A 45 9.07 -5.90 1.32
C LYS A 45 7.96 -6.95 1.48
N THR A 46 7.35 -7.02 2.66
CA THR A 46 6.43 -8.11 3.05
C THR A 46 4.99 -7.64 3.26
N GLY A 47 4.65 -6.44 2.76
CA GLY A 47 3.28 -5.95 2.80
C GLY A 47 2.37 -6.70 1.83
N ALA A 48 1.07 -6.59 2.07
CA ALA A 48 0.03 -7.13 1.19
C ALA A 48 -0.89 -6.01 0.71
N SER A 49 -1.42 -6.16 -0.51
CA SER A 49 -2.43 -5.25 -1.05
C SER A 49 -3.46 -5.98 -1.89
N ALA A 50 -4.68 -5.45 -1.90
CA ALA A 50 -5.75 -5.87 -2.78
C ALA A 50 -6.31 -4.66 -3.52
N LEU A 51 -6.52 -4.81 -4.83
CA LEU A 51 -7.12 -3.82 -5.71
C LEU A 51 -8.38 -4.42 -6.34
N ASN A 52 -9.52 -3.80 -6.13
CA ASN A 52 -10.74 -4.13 -6.83
C ASN A 52 -10.83 -3.29 -8.12
N ILE A 53 -10.58 -3.91 -9.27
CA ILE A 53 -10.54 -3.24 -10.57
C ILE A 53 -11.93 -2.82 -11.09
N LYS A 54 -13.02 -3.25 -10.42
CA LYS A 54 -14.38 -2.83 -10.74
C LYS A 54 -14.83 -1.64 -9.91
N THR A 55 -14.45 -1.59 -8.63
CA THR A 55 -14.88 -0.53 -7.69
C THR A 55 -13.82 0.54 -7.47
N ASN A 56 -12.61 0.35 -7.98
CA ASN A 56 -11.42 1.18 -7.76
C ASN A 56 -10.95 1.24 -6.30
N GLU A 57 -11.41 0.30 -5.47
CA GLU A 57 -11.00 0.22 -4.06
C GLU A 57 -9.64 -0.45 -3.92
N ILE A 58 -8.81 0.10 -3.04
CA ILE A 58 -7.48 -0.39 -2.73
C ILE A 58 -7.30 -0.51 -1.22
N ILE A 59 -6.76 -1.64 -0.78
CA ILE A 59 -6.38 -1.88 0.61
C ILE A 59 -4.93 -2.30 0.64
N PHE A 60 -4.11 -1.62 1.44
CA PHE A 60 -2.75 -2.01 1.75
C PHE A 60 -2.62 -2.30 3.24
N LYS A 61 -1.80 -3.29 3.60
CA LYS A 61 -1.42 -3.59 4.98
C LYS A 61 0.04 -4.01 5.05
N ILE A 62 0.73 -3.55 6.09
CA ILE A 62 2.09 -3.96 6.41
C ILE A 62 2.26 -4.23 7.89
N ASN A 63 3.11 -5.20 8.23
CA ASN A 63 3.53 -5.44 9.61
C ASN A 63 4.57 -4.39 10.00
N ASN A 64 4.37 -3.68 11.10
CA ASN A 64 5.29 -2.63 11.52
C ASN A 64 6.68 -3.18 11.86
N THR A 65 6.75 -4.37 12.47
CA THR A 65 8.01 -5.07 12.76
C THR A 65 8.78 -5.54 11.53
N SER A 66 8.21 -5.44 10.32
CA SER A 66 8.87 -5.86 9.09
C SER A 66 9.85 -4.83 8.53
N PHE A 67 9.80 -3.58 8.99
CA PHE A 67 10.73 -2.54 8.55
C PHE A 67 12.15 -2.84 9.03
N GLN A 68 13.07 -2.93 8.08
CA GLN A 68 14.50 -3.11 8.32
C GLN A 68 15.20 -1.76 8.24
N PHE A 69 16.04 -1.47 9.23
CA PHE A 69 16.85 -0.25 9.32
C PHE A 69 18.33 -0.60 9.21
N LYS A 70 19.16 0.38 8.83
CA LYS A 70 20.62 0.21 8.83
C LYS A 70 21.19 -0.02 10.23
N LYS A 71 20.69 0.70 11.23
CA LYS A 71 21.12 0.57 12.65
C LYS A 71 20.05 -0.18 13.43
N LYS A 72 20.42 -1.30 14.05
CA LYS A 72 19.50 -2.12 14.86
C LYS A 72 18.83 -1.33 15.99
N LEU A 73 19.58 -0.47 16.67
CA LEU A 73 19.04 0.38 17.74
C LEU A 73 17.94 1.33 17.25
N MET A 74 18.02 1.83 16.01
CA MET A 74 16.94 2.65 15.43
C MET A 74 15.67 1.82 15.20
N GLN A 75 15.83 0.57 14.76
CA GLN A 75 14.72 -0.37 14.60
C GLN A 75 14.07 -0.71 15.94
N GLU A 76 14.87 -0.94 16.99
CA GLU A 76 14.37 -1.17 18.35
C GLU A 76 13.57 0.04 18.84
N HIS A 77 14.13 1.26 18.75
CA HIS A 77 13.41 2.47 19.13
C HIS A 77 12.14 2.72 18.28
N PHE A 78 12.19 2.44 16.98
CA PHE A 78 11.01 2.53 16.10
C PHE A 78 9.87 1.66 16.61
N ASN A 79 10.16 0.39 16.93
CA ASN A 79 9.14 -0.56 17.37
C ASN A 79 8.65 -0.27 18.79
N GLU A 80 9.56 0.05 19.72
CA GLU A 80 9.23 0.19 21.14
C GLU A 80 8.70 1.58 21.50
N ASN A 81 9.39 2.64 21.06
CA ASN A 81 9.15 4.00 21.55
C ASN A 81 8.23 4.85 20.66
N TYR A 82 8.15 4.53 19.36
CA TYR A 82 7.44 5.38 18.39
C TYR A 82 6.19 4.74 17.82
N ILE A 83 6.28 3.51 17.32
CA ILE A 83 5.14 2.80 16.71
C ILE A 83 4.42 1.90 17.71
N GLU A 84 5.05 1.57 18.84
CA GLU A 84 4.52 0.60 19.81
C GLU A 84 4.03 -0.68 19.10
N SER A 85 4.90 -1.28 18.27
CA SER A 85 4.53 -2.33 17.31
C SER A 85 3.90 -3.56 17.95
N ASP A 86 4.18 -3.85 19.23
CA ASP A 86 3.52 -4.94 19.95
C ASP A 86 2.02 -4.66 20.17
N LYS A 87 1.66 -3.39 20.38
CA LYS A 87 0.29 -2.92 20.54
C LYS A 87 -0.38 -2.62 19.21
N TYR A 88 0.37 -2.08 18.26
CA TYR A 88 -0.10 -1.78 16.91
C TYR A 88 0.75 -2.53 15.89
N PRO A 89 0.47 -3.83 15.66
CA PRO A 89 1.32 -4.70 14.84
C PRO A 89 1.30 -4.35 13.37
N THR A 90 0.29 -3.61 12.91
CA THR A 90 0.13 -3.27 11.51
C THR A 90 -0.16 -1.81 11.28
N SER A 91 0.27 -1.31 10.14
CA SER A 91 -0.24 -0.09 9.52
C SER A 91 -1.01 -0.46 8.25
N ASP A 92 -2.17 0.16 8.03
CA ASP A 92 -2.99 -0.11 6.85
C ASP A 92 -3.56 1.15 6.22
N PHE A 93 -3.82 1.06 4.92
CA PHE A 93 -4.48 2.10 4.15
C PHE A 93 -5.68 1.48 3.43
N LYS A 94 -6.83 2.13 3.51
CA LYS A 94 -8.05 1.75 2.79
C LYS A 94 -8.58 2.95 2.03
N GLY A 95 -8.62 2.86 0.72
CA GLY A 95 -9.03 3.99 -0.12
C GLY A 95 -9.61 3.58 -1.45
N LYS A 96 -9.83 4.58 -2.28
CA LYS A 96 -10.41 4.45 -3.62
C LYS A 96 -9.70 5.38 -4.60
N ILE A 97 -9.38 4.87 -5.78
CA ILE A 97 -8.88 5.69 -6.89
C ILE A 97 -10.04 6.57 -7.38
N ILE A 98 -9.79 7.87 -7.50
CA ILE A 98 -10.80 8.87 -7.83
C ILE A 98 -11.11 8.84 -9.33
N GLU A 99 -10.07 8.67 -10.13
CA GLU A 99 -10.18 8.59 -11.58
C GLU A 99 -10.85 7.26 -12.02
N GLN A 100 -11.54 7.30 -13.15
CA GLN A 100 -12.06 6.11 -13.79
C GLN A 100 -10.95 5.46 -14.62
N ILE A 101 -10.55 4.26 -14.23
CA ILE A 101 -9.44 3.53 -14.86
C ILE A 101 -10.01 2.35 -15.65
N ASP A 102 -9.71 2.31 -16.94
CA ASP A 102 -10.00 1.15 -17.79
C ASP A 102 -8.83 0.16 -17.71
N PHE A 103 -8.92 -0.78 -16.75
CA PHE A 103 -7.88 -1.80 -16.53
C PHE A 103 -7.72 -2.80 -17.69
N SER A 104 -8.54 -2.73 -18.74
CA SER A 104 -8.35 -3.53 -19.95
C SER A 104 -7.38 -2.90 -20.95
N LYS A 105 -7.01 -1.63 -20.76
CA LYS A 105 -6.11 -0.89 -21.64
C LYS A 105 -4.71 -0.79 -21.02
N PRO A 106 -3.70 -1.42 -21.63
CA PRO A 106 -2.31 -1.22 -21.22
C PRO A 106 -1.89 0.25 -21.33
N GLY A 107 -1.10 0.73 -20.38
CA GLY A 107 -0.65 2.12 -20.35
C GLY A 107 -0.20 2.57 -18.97
N THR A 108 0.22 3.83 -18.89
CA THR A 108 0.60 4.49 -17.63
C THR A 108 -0.42 5.56 -17.29
N TYR A 109 -1.00 5.49 -16.10
CA TYR A 109 -2.07 6.35 -15.64
C TYR A 109 -1.66 7.06 -14.35
N PRO A 110 -1.56 8.40 -14.34
CA PRO A 110 -1.49 9.13 -13.09
C PRO A 110 -2.83 8.95 -12.35
N ILE A 111 -2.76 8.71 -11.04
CA ILE A 111 -3.94 8.49 -10.21
C ILE A 111 -3.87 9.30 -8.93
N THR A 112 -5.04 9.53 -8.35
CA THR A 112 -5.24 10.06 -7.01
C THR A 112 -6.06 9.05 -6.21
N VAL A 113 -5.56 8.67 -5.04
CA VAL A 113 -6.26 7.76 -4.13
C VAL A 113 -6.67 8.54 -2.89
N LYS A 114 -7.96 8.53 -2.58
CA LYS A 114 -8.49 9.10 -1.34
C LYS A 114 -8.85 7.95 -0.39
N GLY A 115 -8.43 8.05 0.86
CA GLY A 115 -8.68 6.98 1.83
C GLY A 115 -8.19 7.27 3.23
N ASN A 116 -8.29 6.27 4.09
CA ASN A 116 -7.92 6.32 5.49
C ASN A 116 -6.61 5.58 5.71
N LEU A 117 -5.63 6.26 6.29
CA LEU A 117 -4.36 5.71 6.74
C LEU A 117 -4.43 5.50 8.26
N GLN A 118 -4.23 4.25 8.69
CA GLN A 118 -4.11 3.88 10.10
C GLN A 118 -2.65 3.57 10.43
N ILE A 119 -2.08 4.35 11.34
CA ILE A 119 -0.74 4.17 11.90
C ILE A 119 -0.85 4.41 13.40
N HIS A 120 -0.21 3.57 14.22
CA HIS A 120 -0.11 3.77 15.67
C HIS A 120 -1.49 3.96 16.35
N GLY A 121 -2.48 3.15 15.93
CA GLY A 121 -3.86 3.21 16.44
C GLY A 121 -4.68 4.41 15.98
N VAL A 122 -4.09 5.38 15.27
CA VAL A 122 -4.76 6.61 14.83
C VAL A 122 -5.02 6.56 13.33
N THR A 123 -6.29 6.79 12.97
CA THR A 123 -6.74 6.87 11.58
C THR A 123 -6.86 8.32 11.13
N LYS A 124 -6.32 8.62 9.95
CA LYS A 124 -6.41 9.93 9.30
C LYS A 124 -6.76 9.78 7.83
N GLU A 125 -7.54 10.72 7.30
CA GLU A 125 -7.84 10.78 5.88
C GLU A 125 -6.64 11.35 5.11
N TYR A 126 -6.28 10.71 4.01
CA TYR A 126 -5.23 11.14 3.09
C TYR A 126 -5.77 11.17 1.66
N GLN A 127 -5.24 12.10 0.88
CA GLN A 127 -5.36 12.11 -0.57
C GLN A 127 -3.96 12.05 -1.17
N VAL A 128 -3.68 10.94 -1.85
CA VAL A 128 -2.32 10.56 -2.25
C VAL A 128 -2.25 10.45 -3.76
N LYS A 129 -1.25 11.07 -4.37
CA LYS A 129 -0.94 10.91 -5.79
C LYS A 129 -0.12 9.64 -6.03
N GLY A 130 -0.33 9.01 -7.17
CA GLY A 130 0.39 7.82 -7.58
C GLY A 130 0.36 7.59 -9.09
N SER A 131 0.86 6.45 -9.51
CA SER A 131 0.85 6.00 -10.90
C SER A 131 0.49 4.52 -10.97
N LEU A 132 -0.34 4.16 -11.95
CA LEU A 132 -0.58 2.78 -12.36
C LEU A 132 0.11 2.53 -13.69
N VAL A 133 0.87 1.45 -13.78
CA VAL A 133 1.34 0.88 -15.05
C VAL A 133 0.56 -0.42 -15.27
N ILE A 134 -0.27 -0.43 -16.30
CA ILE A 134 -1.18 -1.53 -16.63
C ILE A 134 -0.61 -2.28 -17.83
N THR A 135 -0.55 -3.60 -17.72
CA THR A 135 -0.18 -4.52 -18.80
C THR A 135 -1.27 -5.58 -18.96
N ALA A 136 -1.08 -6.55 -19.86
CA ALA A 136 -2.02 -7.65 -20.02
C ALA A 136 -2.13 -8.54 -18.77
N ASP A 137 -1.02 -8.71 -18.03
CA ASP A 137 -0.91 -9.72 -16.97
C ASP A 137 -0.77 -9.14 -15.56
N GLU A 138 -0.30 -7.89 -15.45
CA GLU A 138 -0.03 -7.23 -14.18
C GLU A 138 -0.42 -5.75 -14.16
N VAL A 139 -0.71 -5.26 -12.96
CA VAL A 139 -0.84 -3.83 -12.66
C VAL A 139 0.24 -3.48 -11.64
N LYS A 140 1.08 -2.49 -11.92
CA LYS A 140 2.05 -1.95 -10.97
C LYS A 140 1.57 -0.60 -10.47
N ALA A 141 1.38 -0.45 -9.17
CA ALA A 141 1.08 0.82 -8.54
C ALA A 141 2.30 1.37 -7.81
N THR A 142 2.55 2.67 -7.94
CA THR A 142 3.57 3.40 -7.19
C THR A 142 2.98 4.67 -6.59
N SER A 143 3.49 5.06 -5.42
CA SER A 143 3.11 6.32 -4.78
C SER A 143 4.20 6.84 -3.85
N ALA A 144 4.21 8.16 -3.65
CA ALA A 144 5.03 8.83 -2.67
C ALA A 144 4.20 9.95 -2.00
N PHE A 145 4.21 9.99 -0.67
CA PHE A 145 3.47 10.98 0.11
C PHE A 145 4.14 11.25 1.45
N ASN A 146 3.84 12.42 2.03
CA ASN A 146 4.37 12.83 3.32
C ASN A 146 3.39 12.44 4.44
N VAL A 147 3.93 11.92 5.53
CA VAL A 147 3.20 11.65 6.77
C VAL A 147 3.76 12.53 7.86
N LYS A 148 2.89 13.32 8.51
CA LYS A 148 3.26 14.04 9.73
C LYS A 148 3.05 13.11 10.92
N VAL A 149 4.11 12.77 11.64
CA VAL A 149 4.05 11.72 12.68
C VAL A 149 3.12 12.10 13.84
N ALA A 150 3.03 13.39 14.16
CA ALA A 150 2.13 13.92 15.18
C ALA A 150 0.64 13.69 14.87
N ASP A 151 0.27 13.63 13.59
CA ASP A 151 -1.13 13.37 13.18
C ASP A 151 -1.57 11.94 13.52
N HIS A 152 -0.61 11.05 13.73
CA HIS A 152 -0.83 9.67 14.16
C HIS A 152 -0.49 9.43 15.64
N GLY A 153 -0.42 10.51 16.44
CA GLY A 153 -0.19 10.41 17.88
C GLY A 153 1.21 9.92 18.28
N ILE A 154 2.15 9.88 17.34
CA ILE A 154 3.55 9.52 17.60
C ILE A 154 4.23 10.74 18.21
N LYS A 155 4.71 10.59 19.44
CA LYS A 155 5.36 11.68 20.18
C LYS A 155 6.88 11.62 19.95
N ILE A 156 7.46 12.74 19.52
CA ILE A 156 8.91 12.91 19.48
C ILE A 156 9.33 13.57 20.80
N PRO A 157 10.19 12.93 21.62
CA PRO A 157 10.70 13.56 22.83
C PRO A 157 11.49 14.83 22.51
N THR A 158 11.31 15.87 23.33
CA THR A 158 11.93 17.19 23.11
C THR A 158 13.45 17.16 23.12
N ILE A 159 14.09 16.15 23.73
CA ILE A 159 15.55 16.01 23.75
C ILE A 159 16.13 15.53 22.41
N VAL A 160 15.33 14.85 21.58
CA VAL A 160 15.76 14.28 20.28
C VAL A 160 15.11 14.94 19.06
N PHE A 161 14.44 16.07 19.22
CA PHE A 161 13.73 16.74 18.10
C PHE A 161 14.63 17.13 16.92
N LYS A 162 15.93 17.36 17.18
CA LYS A 162 16.91 17.63 16.11
C LYS A 162 17.37 16.38 15.36
N GLN A 163 16.96 15.19 15.80
CA GLN A 163 17.36 13.89 15.26
C GLN A 163 16.20 13.18 14.52
N ILE A 164 14.95 13.58 14.78
CA ILE A 164 13.75 12.95 14.22
C ILE A 164 12.91 14.00 13.52
N ALA A 165 12.68 13.83 12.22
CA ALA A 165 11.85 14.75 11.48
C ALA A 165 10.36 14.57 11.82
N GLU A 166 9.63 15.68 11.86
CA GLU A 166 8.18 15.66 12.07
C GLU A 166 7.40 15.11 10.85
N ILE A 167 8.01 15.23 9.67
CA ILE A 167 7.44 14.81 8.40
C ILE A 167 8.34 13.74 7.78
N VAL A 168 7.74 12.63 7.41
CA VAL A 168 8.41 11.47 6.83
C VAL A 168 7.88 11.24 5.41
N LEU A 169 8.79 11.11 4.45
CA LEU A 169 8.45 10.73 3.08
C LEU A 169 8.24 9.22 3.02
N VAL A 170 7.02 8.78 2.75
CA VAL A 170 6.67 7.38 2.53
C VAL A 170 6.60 7.11 1.02
N LYS A 171 7.19 6.00 0.59
CA LYS A 171 7.10 5.49 -0.79
C LYS A 171 6.56 4.08 -0.77
N MET A 172 5.69 3.78 -1.72
CA MET A 172 5.05 2.48 -1.83
C MET A 172 5.11 1.95 -3.26
N THR A 173 5.25 0.63 -3.40
CA THR A 173 5.16 -0.07 -4.67
C THR A 173 4.47 -1.41 -4.49
N ALA A 174 3.44 -1.67 -5.29
CA ALA A 174 2.72 -2.93 -5.32
C ALA A 174 2.62 -3.42 -6.77
N THR A 175 2.90 -4.70 -6.98
CA THR A 175 2.64 -5.38 -8.26
C THR A 175 1.50 -6.36 -8.05
N TYR A 176 0.40 -6.15 -8.75
CA TYR A 176 -0.83 -6.90 -8.63
C TYR A 176 -0.96 -7.90 -9.76
N GLN A 177 -1.45 -9.09 -9.42
CA GLN A 177 -1.89 -10.10 -10.37
C GLN A 177 -3.34 -10.51 -10.04
N PRO A 178 -4.12 -10.99 -11.02
CA PRO A 178 -5.45 -11.52 -10.76
C PRO A 178 -5.39 -12.56 -9.64
N LYS A 179 -6.29 -12.46 -8.66
CA LYS A 179 -6.41 -13.49 -7.64
C LYS A 179 -6.79 -14.81 -8.33
N LYS A 180 -5.92 -15.82 -8.22
CA LYS A 180 -6.22 -17.19 -8.66
C LYS A 180 -7.36 -17.79 -7.85
#